data_AF-A0AAD7IJ88-F1
#
_entry.id   AF-A0AAD7IJ88-F1
#
_cell.length_a   1.000
_cell.length_b   1.000
_cell.length_c   1.000
_cell.angle_alpha   90.00
_cell.angle_beta   90.00
_cell.angle_gamma   90.00
#
_symmetry.space_group_name_H-M   'P 1'
#
loop_
_entity.id
_entity.type
_entity.pdbx_description
1 polymer ?
#
loop_
_entity_poly.entity_id
_entity_poly.type
_entity_poly.pdbx_seq_one_letter_code
_entity_poly.pdbx_strand_id
1 'polypeptide(L)'
;DGIPSCPTDALEWFTTVYAEVSRCNLGSAFNALLKLFIELEQQYGWVKTGGKGLGTTNRPPQVTAWISAGRGSRGGSMANAIGPTMPALAVFDATWWQWWSGLQPSWRTTDKGNSARFARDRYPAGDVGNWVTLRHSGPNGVLSLVAALYWWG
;
A
#
# COMPACT_ATOMS: atom_id res chain seq x y z
N ASP A 1 19.37 -1.79 -10.94
CA ASP A 1 18.70 -1.24 -9.74
C ASP A 1 18.31 -2.34 -8.78
N GLY A 2 18.96 -2.38 -7.61
CA GLY A 2 18.64 -3.32 -6.54
C GLY A 2 17.49 -2.84 -5.66
N ILE A 3 17.12 -3.68 -4.69
CA ILE A 3 16.19 -3.33 -3.62
C ILE A 3 16.76 -2.11 -2.87
N PRO A 4 16.00 -1.02 -2.68
CA PRO A 4 16.50 0.14 -1.95
C PRO A 4 16.81 -0.23 -0.48
N SER A 5 17.80 0.44 0.10
CA SER A 5 18.15 0.23 1.51
C SER A 5 17.12 0.90 2.42
N CYS A 6 16.85 0.29 3.58
CA CYS A 6 16.04 0.92 4.61
C CYS A 6 16.75 2.18 5.14
N PRO A 7 16.09 3.33 5.25
CA PRO A 7 16.66 4.54 5.83
C PRO A 7 17.05 4.33 7.30
N THR A 8 18.18 4.92 7.72
CA THR A 8 18.70 4.80 9.10
C THR A 8 17.95 5.66 10.11
N ASP A 9 17.24 6.68 9.64
CA ASP A 9 16.41 7.61 10.43
C ASP A 9 14.95 7.14 10.55
N ALA A 10 14.59 6.00 9.94
CA ALA A 10 13.23 5.47 9.96
C ALA A 10 12.85 4.93 11.35
N LEU A 11 11.59 5.13 11.74
CA LEU A 11 11.05 4.59 12.99
C LEU A 11 10.91 3.06 12.94
N GLU A 12 10.92 2.43 14.12
CA GLU A 12 10.87 0.96 14.29
C GLU A 12 9.71 0.29 13.53
N TRP A 13 8.54 0.92 13.48
CA TRP A 13 7.41 0.37 12.74
C TRP A 13 7.73 0.21 11.25
N PHE A 14 8.46 1.18 10.66
CA PHE A 14 8.81 1.20 9.26
C PHE A 14 9.94 0.20 9.00
N THR A 15 11.00 0.20 9.82
CA THR A 15 12.12 -0.74 9.64
C THR A 15 11.65 -2.19 9.71
N THR A 16 10.74 -2.51 10.63
CA THR A 16 10.17 -3.85 10.80
C THR A 16 9.42 -4.31 9.55
N VAL A 17 8.49 -3.48 9.05
CA VAL A 17 7.69 -3.86 7.88
C VAL A 17 8.49 -3.79 6.58
N TYR A 18 9.43 -2.85 6.49
CA TYR A 18 10.32 -2.71 5.35
C TYR A 18 11.16 -3.97 5.17
N ALA A 19 11.71 -4.50 6.26
CA ALA A 19 12.43 -5.76 6.26
C ALA A 19 11.58 -6.97 5.81
N GLU A 20 10.25 -6.87 5.80
CA GLU A 20 9.37 -7.90 5.23
C GLU A 20 9.12 -7.67 3.73
N VAL A 21 8.72 -6.44 3.31
CA VAL A 21 8.41 -6.13 1.91
C VAL A 21 9.63 -6.06 0.99
N SER A 22 10.83 -6.16 1.55
CA SER A 22 12.10 -6.12 0.83
C SER A 22 12.85 -7.45 0.84
N ARG A 23 12.24 -8.55 1.35
CA ARG A 23 12.92 -9.87 1.42
C ARG A 23 13.20 -10.46 0.04
N CYS A 24 12.28 -10.24 -0.91
CA CYS A 24 12.38 -10.73 -2.27
C CYS A 24 12.48 -9.57 -3.26
N ASN A 25 13.34 -9.71 -4.27
CA ASN A 25 13.43 -8.72 -5.35
C ASN A 25 12.37 -9.02 -6.41
N LEU A 26 11.31 -8.20 -6.43
CA LEU A 26 10.17 -8.36 -7.35
C LEU A 26 10.40 -7.64 -8.69
N GLY A 27 11.60 -7.09 -8.91
CA GLY A 27 12.01 -6.40 -10.12
C GLY A 27 12.00 -4.87 -9.99
N SER A 28 12.44 -4.21 -11.07
CA SER A 28 12.70 -2.76 -11.09
C SER A 28 11.48 -1.91 -10.78
N ALA A 29 10.28 -2.32 -11.25
CA ALA A 29 9.05 -1.59 -10.99
C ALA A 29 8.68 -1.54 -9.51
N PHE A 30 8.81 -2.68 -8.81
CA PHE A 30 8.56 -2.73 -7.37
C PHE A 30 9.66 -2.01 -6.58
N ASN A 31 10.92 -2.12 -7.00
CA ASN A 31 12.01 -1.37 -6.38
C ASN A 31 11.82 0.15 -6.52
N ALA A 32 11.30 0.61 -7.66
CA ALA A 32 10.94 2.02 -7.84
C ALA A 32 9.77 2.43 -6.92
N LEU A 33 8.76 1.56 -6.74
CA LEU A 33 7.70 1.77 -5.77
C LEU A 33 8.25 1.90 -4.34
N LEU A 34 9.18 1.03 -3.93
CA LEU A 34 9.80 1.10 -2.60
C LEU A 34 10.57 2.41 -2.39
N LYS A 35 11.25 2.94 -3.41
CA LYS A 35 11.90 4.26 -3.34
C LYS A 35 10.89 5.38 -3.09
N LEU A 36 9.81 5.41 -3.90
CA LEU A 36 8.74 6.40 -3.74
C LEU A 36 8.04 6.28 -2.38
N PHE A 37 7.88 5.06 -1.87
CA PHE A 37 7.30 4.82 -0.55
C PHE A 37 8.20 5.35 0.57
N ILE A 38 9.53 5.12 0.48
CA ILE A 38 10.52 5.71 1.39
C ILE A 38 10.42 7.24 1.37
N GLU A 39 10.48 7.85 0.19
CA GLU A 39 10.44 9.31 0.04
C GLU A 39 9.15 9.90 0.62
N LEU A 40 8.02 9.24 0.38
CA LEU A 40 6.73 9.65 0.92
C LEU A 40 6.74 9.64 2.45
N GLU A 41 7.12 8.53 3.08
CA GLU A 41 7.12 8.41 4.54
C GLU A 41 8.16 9.33 5.18
N GLN A 42 9.30 9.54 4.54
CA GLN A 42 10.32 10.48 4.98
C GLN A 42 9.81 11.93 5.01
N GLN A 43 9.06 12.36 3.98
CA GLN A 43 8.45 13.69 3.94
C GLN A 43 7.45 13.92 5.08
N TYR A 44 6.82 12.85 5.57
CA TYR A 44 5.95 12.88 6.74
C TYR A 44 6.69 12.59 8.05
N GLY A 45 8.02 12.53 8.04
CA GLY A 45 8.83 12.27 9.24
C GLY A 45 8.51 10.93 9.91
N TRP A 46 8.06 9.93 9.12
CA TRP A 46 7.70 8.58 9.58
C TRP A 46 6.52 8.54 10.57
N VAL A 47 5.86 9.66 10.83
CA VAL A 47 4.73 9.72 11.76
C VAL A 47 3.43 9.35 11.08
N LYS A 48 2.48 8.86 11.86
CA LYS A 48 1.12 8.61 11.38
C LYS A 48 0.44 9.96 11.07
N THR A 49 -0.07 10.10 9.86
CA THR A 49 -0.94 11.23 9.48
C THR A 49 -2.33 10.79 9.05
N GLY A 50 -3.29 11.70 9.22
CA GLY A 50 -4.70 11.42 9.00
C GLY A 50 -5.32 10.53 10.09
N GLY A 51 -6.64 10.34 10.00
CA GLY A 51 -7.44 9.69 11.05
C GLY A 51 -7.22 8.17 11.17
N LYS A 52 -8.22 7.39 10.76
CA LYS A 52 -8.21 5.93 10.95
C LYS A 52 -7.31 5.17 9.97
N GLY A 53 -6.82 5.83 8.92
CA GLY A 53 -6.04 5.24 7.82
C GLY A 53 -6.84 5.18 6.53
N LEU A 54 -6.37 4.36 5.58
CA LEU A 54 -7.10 4.11 4.33
C LEU A 54 -8.49 3.50 4.59
N GLY A 55 -9.43 3.79 3.69
CA GLY A 55 -10.78 3.22 3.71
C GLY A 55 -10.75 1.68 3.69
N THR A 56 -11.68 1.06 4.42
CA THR A 56 -11.72 -0.41 4.59
C THR A 56 -12.72 -1.12 3.70
N THR A 57 -13.56 -0.37 2.98
CA THR A 57 -14.57 -0.91 2.07
C THR A 57 -13.92 -1.77 1.00
N ASN A 58 -14.36 -3.02 0.85
CA ASN A 58 -13.83 -4.02 -0.08
C ASN A 58 -12.35 -4.40 0.12
N ARG A 59 -11.71 -3.98 1.22
CA ARG A 59 -10.32 -4.32 1.51
C ARG A 59 -10.14 -5.84 1.58
N PRO A 60 -9.12 -6.42 0.91
CA PRO A 60 -8.88 -7.86 0.98
C PRO A 60 -8.79 -8.36 2.43
N PRO A 61 -9.43 -9.49 2.77
CA PRO A 61 -9.41 -10.03 4.13
C PRO A 61 -8.00 -10.27 4.69
N GLN A 62 -7.05 -10.64 3.83
CA GLN A 62 -5.63 -10.83 4.17
C GLN A 62 -5.01 -9.54 4.70
N VAL A 63 -5.30 -8.40 4.05
CA VAL A 63 -4.83 -7.09 4.51
C VAL A 63 -5.44 -6.76 5.87
N THR A 64 -6.73 -7.04 6.06
CA THR A 64 -7.40 -6.86 7.35
C THR A 64 -6.75 -7.72 8.45
N ALA A 65 -6.52 -9.00 8.17
CA ALA A 65 -5.92 -9.94 9.11
C ALA A 65 -4.49 -9.53 9.48
N TRP A 66 -3.67 -9.17 8.50
CA TRP A 66 -2.30 -8.67 8.70
C TRP A 66 -2.26 -7.43 9.59
N ILE A 67 -3.14 -6.46 9.31
CA ILE A 67 -3.28 -5.23 10.09
C ILE A 67 -3.66 -5.55 11.54
N SER A 68 -4.65 -6.44 11.75
CA SER A 68 -5.10 -6.86 13.08
C SER A 68 -4.03 -7.64 13.84
N ALA A 69 -3.20 -8.41 13.13
CA ALA A 69 -2.06 -9.14 13.68
C ALA A 69 -0.82 -8.26 13.97
N GLY A 70 -0.92 -6.94 13.77
CA GLY A 70 0.16 -6.01 14.08
C GLY A 70 1.25 -5.89 13.01
N ARG A 71 1.00 -6.35 11.77
CA ARG A 71 1.90 -6.12 10.62
C ARG A 71 3.36 -6.57 10.88
N GLY A 72 3.59 -7.81 11.27
CA GLY A 72 4.95 -8.27 11.63
C GLY A 72 5.32 -8.06 13.10
N SER A 73 4.90 -6.97 13.72
CA SER A 73 5.40 -6.56 15.05
C SER A 73 4.98 -7.47 16.23
N ARG A 74 3.90 -8.24 16.11
CA ARG A 74 3.43 -9.17 17.17
C ARG A 74 3.77 -10.63 16.87
N GLY A 75 4.83 -10.87 16.10
CA GLY A 75 5.20 -12.21 15.60
C GLY A 75 4.33 -12.71 14.44
N GLY A 76 3.40 -11.88 13.95
CA GLY A 76 2.57 -12.18 12.80
C GLY A 76 3.25 -11.78 11.49
N SER A 77 3.86 -12.72 10.77
CA SER A 77 4.52 -12.41 9.49
C SER A 77 3.51 -12.16 8.36
N MET A 78 3.95 -11.56 7.25
CA MET A 78 3.17 -11.55 5.99
C MET A 78 2.71 -12.95 5.57
N ALA A 79 3.51 -14.00 5.79
CA ALA A 79 3.11 -15.38 5.50
C ALA A 79 1.90 -15.82 6.34
N ASN A 80 1.81 -15.34 7.59
CA ASN A 80 0.67 -15.66 8.47
C ASN A 80 -0.62 -14.97 7.98
N ALA A 81 -0.51 -13.81 7.33
CA ALA A 81 -1.67 -13.07 6.82
C ALA A 81 -2.25 -13.64 5.52
N ILE A 82 -1.38 -14.20 4.67
CA ILE A 82 -1.78 -14.89 3.44
C ILE A 82 -2.41 -16.26 3.79
N GLY A 83 -1.93 -16.88 4.88
CA GLY A 83 -2.36 -18.21 5.31
C GLY A 83 -1.92 -19.31 4.34
N PRO A 84 -2.14 -20.59 4.69
CA PRO A 84 -1.85 -21.73 3.79
C PRO A 84 -2.77 -21.79 2.57
N THR A 85 -3.87 -21.02 2.58
CA THR A 85 -4.90 -20.96 1.53
C THR A 85 -5.12 -19.50 1.14
N MET A 86 -4.15 -18.91 0.44
CA MET A 86 -4.44 -17.72 -0.35
C MET A 86 -5.62 -18.07 -1.27
N PRO A 87 -6.69 -17.26 -1.32
CA PRO A 87 -7.73 -17.49 -2.31
C PRO A 87 -7.09 -17.50 -3.69
N ALA A 88 -7.72 -18.18 -4.64
CA ALA A 88 -7.25 -18.22 -6.02
C ALA A 88 -6.82 -16.81 -6.46
N LEU A 89 -5.65 -16.69 -7.09
CA LEU A 89 -5.04 -15.40 -7.41
C LEU A 89 -6.03 -14.41 -8.06
N ALA A 90 -6.94 -14.93 -8.90
CA ALA A 90 -8.01 -14.17 -9.53
C ALA A 90 -8.98 -13.48 -8.53
N VAL A 91 -9.28 -14.13 -7.41
CA VAL A 91 -10.13 -13.56 -6.35
C VAL A 91 -9.39 -12.45 -5.60
N PHE A 92 -8.09 -12.66 -5.30
CA PHE A 92 -7.28 -11.62 -4.68
C PHE A 92 -7.13 -10.40 -5.60
N ASP A 93 -6.82 -10.63 -6.88
CA ASP A 93 -6.75 -9.61 -7.94
C ASP A 93 -8.05 -8.78 -8.00
N ALA A 94 -9.20 -9.44 -8.16
CA ALA A 94 -10.49 -8.76 -8.23
C ALA A 94 -10.79 -7.93 -6.96
N THR A 95 -10.55 -8.52 -5.79
CA THR A 95 -10.81 -7.84 -4.50
C THR A 95 -9.86 -6.67 -4.29
N TRP A 96 -8.58 -6.82 -4.66
CA TRP A 96 -7.59 -5.77 -4.55
C TRP A 96 -7.92 -4.59 -5.46
N TRP A 97 -8.29 -4.84 -6.72
CA TRP A 97 -8.72 -3.78 -7.63
C TRP A 97 -9.99 -3.08 -7.17
N GLN A 98 -10.95 -3.83 -6.62
CA GLN A 98 -12.18 -3.26 -6.07
C GLN A 98 -11.88 -2.32 -4.89
N TRP A 99 -10.98 -2.72 -4.00
CA TRP A 99 -10.51 -1.87 -2.90
C TRP A 99 -9.75 -0.64 -3.39
N TRP A 100 -8.73 -0.84 -4.23
CA TRP A 100 -7.89 0.22 -4.76
C TRP A 100 -8.72 1.26 -5.51
N SER A 101 -9.73 0.82 -6.28
CA SER A 101 -10.68 1.71 -6.95
C SER A 101 -11.52 2.54 -5.99
N GLY A 102 -11.99 1.94 -4.89
CA GLY A 102 -12.76 2.65 -3.87
C GLY A 102 -11.95 3.67 -3.07
N LEU A 103 -10.62 3.56 -3.04
CA LEU A 103 -9.74 4.53 -2.38
C LEU A 103 -9.43 5.75 -3.23
N GLN A 104 -9.64 5.66 -4.56
CA GLN A 104 -9.23 6.73 -5.45
C GLN A 104 -10.07 7.99 -5.25
N PRO A 105 -9.44 9.18 -5.29
CA PRO A 105 -10.18 10.42 -5.41
C PRO A 105 -11.12 10.38 -6.63
N SER A 106 -12.29 11.00 -6.50
CA SER A 106 -13.31 11.02 -7.55
C SER A 106 -12.78 11.55 -8.90
N TRP A 107 -11.87 12.53 -8.84
CA TRP A 107 -11.24 13.13 -10.02
C TRP A 107 -10.27 12.20 -10.76
N ARG A 108 -9.80 11.11 -10.12
CA ARG A 108 -8.84 10.17 -10.72
C ARG A 108 -9.50 9.12 -11.62
N THR A 109 -10.83 9.11 -11.67
CA THR A 109 -11.59 8.19 -12.53
C THR A 109 -11.46 8.61 -14.00
N THR A 110 -11.32 7.64 -14.91
CA THR A 110 -11.47 7.88 -16.35
C THR A 110 -12.89 7.54 -16.78
N ASP A 111 -13.39 8.17 -17.85
CA ASP A 111 -14.79 8.14 -18.30
C ASP A 111 -15.36 6.76 -18.70
N LYS A 112 -14.69 5.64 -18.39
CA LYS A 112 -15.18 4.30 -18.70
C LYS A 112 -14.88 3.37 -17.54
N GLY A 113 -15.94 2.81 -16.95
CA GLY A 113 -15.95 1.94 -15.77
C GLY A 113 -15.15 0.63 -15.89
N ASN A 114 -13.87 0.75 -16.21
CA ASN A 114 -12.90 -0.33 -16.24
C ASN A 114 -11.79 0.02 -15.25
N SER A 115 -11.65 -0.79 -14.21
CA SER A 115 -10.75 -0.62 -13.06
C SER A 115 -9.26 -0.48 -13.43
N ALA A 116 -8.89 -0.72 -14.68
CA ALA A 116 -7.51 -0.70 -15.16
C ALA A 116 -6.92 0.70 -15.48
N ARG A 117 -7.69 1.80 -15.38
CA ARG A 117 -7.21 3.11 -15.88
C ARG A 117 -7.63 4.27 -14.97
N PHE A 118 -6.94 4.44 -13.86
CA PHE A 118 -6.91 5.75 -13.20
C PHE A 118 -6.10 6.73 -14.02
N ALA A 119 -6.57 7.97 -14.12
CA ALA A 119 -5.78 9.01 -14.75
C ALA A 119 -4.44 9.15 -14.02
N ARG A 120 -3.34 9.08 -14.79
CA ARG A 120 -1.97 9.26 -14.27
C ARG A 120 -1.44 10.66 -14.55
N ASP A 121 -2.01 11.30 -15.55
CA ASP A 121 -1.57 12.54 -16.21
C ASP A 121 -2.63 13.66 -16.16
N ARG A 122 -3.88 13.34 -15.82
CA ARG A 122 -4.94 14.35 -15.64
C ARG A 122 -5.03 14.75 -14.17
N TYR A 123 -4.43 15.87 -13.85
CA TYR A 123 -4.62 16.54 -12.57
C TYR A 123 -5.55 17.74 -12.79
N PRO A 124 -6.69 17.82 -12.07
CA PRO A 124 -7.47 19.04 -12.04
C PRO A 124 -6.58 20.20 -11.57
N ALA A 125 -6.73 21.38 -12.16
CA ALA A 125 -6.06 22.57 -11.66
C ALA A 125 -6.58 22.94 -10.25
N GLY A 126 -5.69 23.36 -9.35
CA GLY A 126 -6.03 23.81 -7.99
C GLY A 126 -6.38 22.69 -6.99
N ASP A 127 -7.05 23.05 -5.89
CA ASP A 127 -7.39 22.14 -4.77
C ASP A 127 -8.42 21.05 -5.11
N VAL A 128 -8.97 21.06 -6.34
CA VAL A 128 -9.92 20.04 -6.83
C VAL A 128 -9.23 18.68 -7.05
N GLY A 129 -7.91 18.69 -7.25
CA GLY A 129 -7.06 17.50 -7.43
C GLY A 129 -6.46 16.97 -6.12
N ASN A 130 -7.12 17.12 -4.97
CA ASN A 130 -6.48 16.73 -3.71
C ASN A 130 -6.42 15.20 -3.52
N TRP A 131 -5.35 14.73 -2.88
CA TRP A 131 -5.08 13.33 -2.56
C TRP A 131 -5.51 12.93 -1.14
N VAL A 132 -6.38 13.69 -0.47
CA VAL A 132 -6.69 13.55 0.96
C VAL A 132 -7.12 12.12 1.33
N THR A 133 -7.84 11.41 0.45
CA THR A 133 -8.24 10.00 0.70
C THR A 133 -7.07 9.02 0.75
N LEU A 134 -5.93 9.38 0.14
CA LEU A 134 -4.70 8.60 0.10
C LEU A 134 -3.56 9.25 0.90
N ARG A 135 -3.76 10.47 1.42
CA ARG A 135 -2.81 11.23 2.22
C ARG A 135 -2.78 10.73 3.66
N HIS A 136 -2.34 9.49 3.79
CA HIS A 136 -2.15 8.79 5.05
C HIS A 136 -0.73 8.22 5.08
N SER A 137 0.10 8.74 5.97
CA SER A 137 1.41 8.18 6.30
C SER A 137 1.34 7.29 7.53
N GLY A 138 2.41 6.53 7.78
CA GLY A 138 2.51 5.64 8.91
C GLY A 138 1.90 4.24 8.66
N PRO A 139 1.79 3.43 9.72
CA PRO A 139 1.38 2.02 9.62
C PRO A 139 -0.01 1.74 9.03
N ASN A 140 -0.86 2.76 8.92
CA ASN A 140 -2.23 2.66 8.40
C ASN A 140 -2.41 3.32 7.02
N GLY A 141 -1.30 3.78 6.44
CA GLY A 141 -1.27 4.49 5.17
C GLY A 141 -0.97 3.57 3.98
N VAL A 142 -0.16 4.10 3.07
CA VAL A 142 0.27 3.46 1.82
C VAL A 142 0.97 2.12 2.04
N LEU A 143 1.54 1.89 3.23
CA LEU A 143 2.11 0.60 3.63
C LEU A 143 1.20 -0.59 3.29
N SER A 144 -0.10 -0.47 3.55
CA SER A 144 -1.04 -1.57 3.31
C SER A 144 -1.21 -1.94 1.83
N LEU A 145 -1.01 -0.98 0.92
CA LEU A 145 -0.99 -1.21 -0.52
C LEU A 145 0.33 -1.86 -0.96
N VAL A 146 1.46 -1.38 -0.43
CA VAL A 146 2.79 -1.94 -0.70
C VAL A 146 2.85 -3.40 -0.26
N ALA A 147 2.35 -3.72 0.94
CA ALA A 147 2.27 -5.07 1.45
C ALA A 147 1.41 -5.98 0.56
N ALA A 148 0.23 -5.51 0.14
CA ALA A 148 -0.64 -6.28 -0.73
C ALA A 148 -0.04 -6.56 -2.11
N LEU A 149 0.71 -5.60 -2.67
CA LEU A 149 1.44 -5.79 -3.92
C LEU A 149 2.62 -6.75 -3.75
N TYR A 150 3.32 -6.69 -2.62
CA TYR A 150 4.39 -7.64 -2.30
C TYR A 150 3.88 -9.09 -2.23
N TRP A 151 2.66 -9.31 -1.71
CA TRP A 151 2.05 -10.66 -1.70
C TRP A 151 1.70 -11.19 -3.08
N TRP A 152 1.62 -10.31 -4.09
CA TRP A 152 1.22 -10.69 -5.43
C TRP A 152 2.37 -11.33 -6.23
N GLY A 153 3.64 -11.08 -5.89
CA GLY A 153 4.75 -11.72 -6.57
C GLY A 153 6.08 -11.20 -6.12
#